data_AF-A0A397TMT5-F1
#
_entry.id   AF-A0A397TMT5-F1
#
_cell.length_a   1.000
_cell.length_b   1.000
_cell.length_c   1.000
_cell.angle_alpha   90.00
_cell.angle_beta   90.00
_cell.angle_gamma   90.00
#
_symmetry.space_group_name_H-M   'P 1'
#
loop_
_entity.id
_entity.type
_entity.pdbx_description
1 polymer ?
#
loop_
_entity_poly.entity_id
_entity_poly.type
_entity_poly.pdbx_seq_one_letter_code
_entity_poly.pdbx_strand_id
1 'polypeptide(L)'
;MFVNDPEGVDKEVVEEEAKHLRKVLNTFTLYMSHALTSNNRRRTDYYALPERHKALIPDYLTRLNNVDNAISKNYHVLKQILADGKLFADEEYKFQ
;
A
#
# COMPACT_ATOMS: atom_id res chain seq x y z
N MET A 1 -5.57 11.38 -27.30
CA MET A 1 -6.11 10.52 -28.37
C MET A 1 -6.56 9.25 -27.69
N PHE A 2 -7.87 9.06 -27.52
CA PHE A 2 -8.40 7.81 -26.98
C PHE A 2 -8.53 6.85 -28.17
N VAL A 3 -7.89 5.70 -28.08
CA VAL A 3 -7.85 4.70 -29.15
C VAL A 3 -9.23 4.06 -29.22
N ASN A 4 -10.01 4.41 -30.25
CA ASN A 4 -11.36 3.90 -30.51
C ASN A 4 -11.33 2.63 -31.39
N ASP A 5 -10.19 1.96 -31.52
CA ASP A 5 -10.04 0.75 -32.32
C ASP A 5 -9.46 -0.39 -31.46
N PRO A 6 -10.27 -1.39 -31.08
CA PRO A 6 -9.82 -2.50 -30.24
C PRO A 6 -8.84 -3.45 -30.96
N GLU A 7 -8.71 -3.37 -32.29
CA GLU A 7 -7.73 -4.16 -33.06
C GLU A 7 -6.40 -3.42 -33.32
N GLY A 8 -6.33 -2.12 -33.00
CA GLY A 8 -5.16 -1.27 -33.25
C GLY A 8 -4.22 -1.08 -32.06
N VAL A 9 -4.48 -1.71 -30.92
CA VAL A 9 -3.62 -1.62 -29.73
C VAL A 9 -2.46 -2.60 -29.87
N ASP A 10 -1.24 -2.07 -29.85
CA ASP A 10 -0.03 -2.87 -29.93
C ASP A 10 0.02 -3.88 -28.76
N LYS A 11 0.27 -5.16 -29.06
CA LYS A 11 0.25 -6.24 -28.07
C LYS A 11 1.27 -6.01 -26.96
N GLU A 12 2.39 -5.37 -27.29
CA GLU A 12 3.43 -5.00 -26.32
C GLU A 12 2.90 -3.99 -25.28
N VAL A 13 2.05 -3.05 -25.69
CA VAL A 13 1.45 -2.06 -24.79
C VAL A 13 0.50 -2.73 -23.80
N VAL A 14 -0.32 -3.67 -24.28
CA VAL A 14 -1.24 -4.43 -23.42
C VAL A 14 -0.48 -5.27 -22.39
N GLU A 15 0.60 -5.92 -22.80
CA GLU A 15 1.42 -6.75 -21.90
C GLU A 15 2.13 -5.92 -20.83
N GLU A 16 2.74 -4.78 -21.22
CA GLU A 16 3.39 -3.89 -20.26
C GLU A 16 2.39 -3.21 -19.31
N GLU A 17 1.17 -2.90 -19.76
CA GLU A 17 0.11 -2.42 -18.89
C GLU A 17 -0.31 -3.48 -17.86
N ALA A 18 -0.53 -4.73 -18.28
CA ALA A 18 -0.88 -5.83 -17.37
C ALA A 18 0.22 -6.08 -16.32
N LYS A 19 1.49 -6.03 -16.73
CA LYS A 19 2.65 -6.13 -15.83
C LYS A 19 2.74 -4.97 -14.87
N HIS A 20 2.47 -3.75 -15.34
CA HIS A 20 2.41 -2.57 -14.48
C HIS A 20 1.28 -2.69 -13.45
N LEU A 21 0.08 -3.13 -13.85
CA LEU A 21 -1.04 -3.37 -12.96
C LEU A 21 -0.69 -4.37 -11.86
N ARG A 22 -0.07 -5.51 -12.19
CA ARG A 22 0.41 -6.49 -11.21
C ARG A 22 1.40 -5.88 -10.22
N LYS A 23 2.30 -5.02 -10.68
CA LYS A 23 3.26 -4.30 -9.82
C LYS A 23 2.54 -3.35 -8.86
N VAL A 24 1.53 -2.62 -9.32
CA VAL A 24 0.73 -1.71 -8.47
C VAL A 24 -0.04 -2.50 -7.42
N LEU A 25 -0.72 -3.59 -7.80
CA LEU A 25 -1.44 -4.46 -6.87
C LEU A 25 -0.48 -5.04 -5.81
N ASN A 26 0.70 -5.51 -6.21
CA ASN A 26 1.73 -5.97 -5.27
C ASN A 26 2.23 -4.86 -4.34
N THR A 27 2.23 -3.60 -4.77
CA THR A 27 2.64 -2.49 -3.90
C THR A 27 1.63 -2.27 -2.77
N PHE A 28 0.34 -2.43 -3.04
CA PHE A 28 -0.70 -2.33 -2.00
C PHE A 28 -0.62 -3.45 -0.96
N THR A 29 -0.20 -4.67 -1.33
CA THR A 29 -0.01 -5.75 -0.35
C THR A 29 1.16 -5.48 0.59
N LEU A 30 2.18 -4.76 0.13
CA LEU A 30 3.37 -4.39 0.91
C LEU A 30 3.20 -3.12 1.75
N TYR A 31 2.09 -2.38 1.60
CA TYR A 31 1.86 -1.13 2.32
C TYR A 31 2.04 -1.27 3.84
N MET A 32 1.37 -2.27 4.44
CA MET A 32 1.33 -2.44 5.89
C MET A 32 2.73 -2.72 6.47
N SER A 33 3.48 -3.65 5.88
CA SER A 33 4.82 -3.99 6.35
C SER A 33 5.76 -2.80 6.24
N HIS A 34 5.77 -2.11 5.08
CA HIS A 34 6.59 -0.93 4.88
C HIS A 34 6.27 0.19 5.87
N ALA A 35 4.98 0.50 6.07
CA ALA A 35 4.55 1.57 6.96
C ALA A 35 4.88 1.26 8.44
N LEU A 36 4.67 0.02 8.89
CA LEU A 36 5.01 -0.40 10.25
C LEU A 36 6.52 -0.40 10.48
N THR A 37 7.34 -0.83 9.52
CA THR A 37 8.81 -0.74 9.61
C THR A 37 9.27 0.70 9.79
N SER A 38 8.69 1.64 9.03
CA SER A 38 8.97 3.08 9.19
C SER A 38 8.58 3.58 10.59
N ASN A 39 7.43 3.17 11.12
CA ASN A 39 6.96 3.59 12.44
C ASN A 39 7.80 2.98 13.58
N ASN A 40 8.22 1.72 13.44
CA ASN A 40 9.13 1.05 14.37
C ASN A 40 10.50 1.73 14.42
N ARG A 41 11.02 2.19 13.28
CA ARG A 41 12.25 2.99 13.26
C ARG A 41 12.12 4.26 14.10
N ARG A 42 11.00 5.00 13.97
CA ARG A 42 10.72 6.18 14.82
C ARG A 42 10.67 5.83 16.31
N ARG A 43 10.19 4.63 16.64
CA ARG A 43 10.15 4.12 18.01
C ARG A 43 11.56 3.84 18.53
N THR A 44 12.40 3.20 17.73
CA THR A 44 13.82 2.97 18.05
C THR A 44 14.57 4.29 18.25
N ASP A 45 14.36 5.25 17.35
CA ASP A 45 14.98 6.58 17.42
C ASP A 45 14.57 7.31 18.72
N TYR A 46 13.31 7.20 19.14
CA TYR A 46 12.85 7.74 20.42
C TYR A 46 13.53 7.10 21.63
N TYR A 47 13.67 5.76 21.64
CA TYR A 47 14.34 5.09 22.74
C TYR A 47 15.82 5.44 22.86
N ALA A 48 16.48 5.76 21.75
CA ALA A 48 17.86 6.22 21.71
C ALA A 48 18.07 7.64 22.29
N LEU A 49 16.99 8.41 22.52
CA LEU A 49 17.09 9.75 23.11
C LEU A 49 17.46 9.71 24.61
N PRO A 50 18.20 10.72 25.11
CA PRO A 50 18.35 10.93 26.55
C PRO A 50 17.02 11.21 27.25
N GLU A 51 16.90 10.85 28.52
CA GLU A 51 15.66 11.05 29.32
C GLU A 51 15.21 12.52 29.37
N ARG A 52 16.16 13.48 29.43
CA ARG A 52 15.84 14.91 29.37
C ARG A 52 15.10 15.32 28.09
N HIS A 53 15.36 14.64 26.96
CA HIS A 53 14.70 14.93 25.68
C HIS A 53 13.35 14.21 25.61
N LYS A 54 13.26 12.97 26.12
CA LYS A 54 11.99 12.25 26.24
C LYS A 54 10.97 13.01 27.09
N ALA A 55 11.43 13.67 28.16
CA ALA A 55 10.59 14.50 29.01
C ALA A 55 9.92 15.68 28.28
N LEU A 56 10.49 16.14 27.15
CA LEU A 56 9.90 17.20 26.32
C LEU A 56 8.75 16.68 25.43
N ILE A 57 8.69 15.38 25.18
CA ILE A 57 7.73 14.72 24.30
C ILE A 57 7.16 13.44 24.93
N PRO A 58 6.51 13.54 26.11
CA PRO A 58 6.09 12.38 26.90
C PRO A 58 5.00 11.54 26.22
N ASP A 59 4.22 12.14 25.32
CA ASP A 59 3.11 11.49 24.61
C ASP A 59 3.53 10.86 23.27
N TYR A 60 4.81 10.95 22.90
CA TYR A 60 5.29 10.53 21.58
C TYR A 60 5.00 9.05 21.27
N LEU A 61 5.22 8.15 22.24
CA LEU A 61 4.93 6.72 22.06
C LEU A 61 3.43 6.46 21.85
N THR A 62 2.57 7.20 22.56
CA THR A 62 1.11 7.13 22.38
C THR A 62 0.73 7.58 20.97
N ARG A 63 1.37 8.64 20.45
CA ARG A 63 1.17 9.08 19.07
C ARG A 63 1.62 8.03 18.06
N LEU A 64 2.75 7.35 18.28
CA LEU A 64 3.19 6.24 17.43
C LEU A 64 2.17 5.09 17.42
N ASN A 65 1.58 4.72 18.56
CA ASN A 65 0.52 3.71 18.62
C ASN A 65 -0.73 4.15 17.81
N ASN A 66 -1.09 5.43 17.87
CA ASN A 66 -2.19 5.96 17.06
C ASN A 66 -1.88 5.87 15.55
N VAL A 67 -0.62 6.07 15.16
CA VAL A 67 -0.16 5.86 13.79
C VAL A 67 -0.26 4.38 13.39
N ASP A 68 0.12 3.44 14.26
CA ASP A 68 -0.05 1.99 13.98
C ASP A 68 -1.52 1.63 13.72
N ASN A 69 -2.44 2.19 14.51
CA ASN A 69 -3.88 2.03 14.32
C ASN A 69 -4.36 2.63 12.99
N ALA A 70 -3.85 3.81 12.62
CA ALA A 70 -4.18 4.45 11.34
C ALA A 70 -3.64 3.64 10.14
N ILE A 71 -2.43 3.10 10.23
CA ILE A 71 -1.84 2.21 9.22
C ILE A 71 -2.74 0.99 9.01
N SER A 72 -3.23 0.38 10.09
CA SER A 72 -4.16 -0.76 10.01
C SER A 72 -5.47 -0.41 9.28
N LYS A 73 -6.07 0.74 9.62
CA LYS A 73 -7.29 1.23 8.95
C LYS A 73 -7.07 1.52 7.47
N ASN A 74 -5.96 2.17 7.12
CA ASN A 74 -5.60 2.44 5.72
C ASN A 74 -5.39 1.14 4.95
N TYR A 75 -4.74 0.15 5.56
CA TYR A 75 -4.55 -1.14 4.92
C TYR A 75 -5.87 -1.89 4.69
N HIS A 76 -6.86 -1.73 5.56
CA HIS A 76 -8.19 -2.28 5.34
C HIS A 76 -8.83 -1.74 4.07
N VAL A 77 -8.74 -0.43 3.82
CA VAL A 77 -9.22 0.20 2.58
C VAL A 77 -8.45 -0.35 1.37
N LEU A 78 -7.12 -0.47 1.46
CA LEU A 78 -6.32 -1.04 0.38
C LEU A 78 -6.68 -2.51 0.10
N LYS A 79 -7.04 -3.29 1.11
CA LYS A 79 -7.54 -4.66 0.89
C LYS A 79 -8.85 -4.70 0.13
N GLN A 80 -9.75 -3.74 0.37
CA GLN A 80 -11.01 -3.64 -0.39
C GLN A 80 -10.71 -3.30 -1.85
N ILE A 81 -9.83 -2.32 -2.09
CA ILE A 81 -9.36 -1.98 -3.44
C ILE A 81 -8.72 -3.19 -4.14
N LEU A 82 -7.92 -3.98 -3.42
CA LEU A 82 -7.31 -5.20 -3.96
C LEU A 82 -8.34 -6.30 -4.27
N ALA A 83 -9.39 -6.44 -3.46
CA ALA A 83 -10.45 -7.40 -3.70
C ALA A 83 -11.20 -7.06 -5.00
N ASP A 84 -11.53 -5.78 -5.20
CA ASP A 84 -12.16 -5.29 -6.43
C ASP A 84 -11.18 -5.34 -7.61
N GLY A 85 -9.90 -5.03 -7.37
CA GLY A 85 -8.83 -5.04 -8.38
C GLY A 85 -8.52 -6.42 -8.94
N LYS A 86 -8.69 -7.49 -8.15
CA LYS A 86 -8.54 -8.88 -8.62
C LYS A 86 -9.56 -9.28 -9.68
N LEU A 87 -10.72 -8.62 -9.73
CA LEU A 87 -11.70 -8.81 -10.80
C LEU A 87 -11.11 -8.52 -12.19
N PHE A 88 -10.10 -7.65 -12.28
CA PHE A 88 -9.40 -7.30 -13.52
C PHE A 88 -8.16 -8.17 -13.78
N ALA A 89 -7.69 -8.94 -12.78
CA ALA A 89 -6.55 -9.83 -12.93
C ALA A 89 -6.97 -11.27 -13.29
N ASP A 90 -8.17 -11.67 -12.84
CA ASP A 90 -8.79 -12.96 -13.17
C ASP A 90 -9.70 -12.80 -14.40
N GLU A 91 -9.12 -12.46 -15.56
CA GLU A 91 -9.79 -12.69 -16.86
C GLU A 91 -9.83 -14.20 -17.19
N GLU A 92 -10.52 -14.95 -16.34
CA GLU A 92 -11.16 -16.23 -16.69
C GLU A 92 -12.51 -16.40 -15.94
N TYR A 93 -13.17 -15.30 -15.57
CA TYR A 93 -14.57 -15.34 -15.14
C TYR A 93 -15.49 -15.56 -16.35
N LYS A 94 -15.64 -16.83 -16.75
CA LYS A 94 -16.77 -17.25 -17.59
C LYS A 94 -18.05 -17.20 -16.74
N PHE A 95 -18.99 -16.34 -17.13
CA PHE A 95 -20.38 -16.51 -16.71
C PHE A 95 -20.89 -17.86 -17.25
N GLN A 96 -21.22 -18.78 -16.35
CA GLN A 96 -22.14 -19.90 -16.58
C GLN A 96 -23.26 -19.82 -15.55
#